data_AF-X1H8F8-F1
#
_entry.id   AF-X1H8F8-F1
#
_cell.length_a   1.000
_cell.length_b   1.000
_cell.length_c   1.000
_cell.angle_alpha   90.00
_cell.angle_beta   90.00
_cell.angle_gamma   90.00
#
_symmetry.space_group_name_H-M   'P 1'
#
loop_
_entity.id
_entity.type
_entity.pdbx_description
1 polymer ?
#
loop_
_entity_poly.entity_id
_entity_poly.type
_entity_poly.pdbx_seq_one_letter_code
_entity_poly.pdbx_strand_id
1 'polypeptide(L)'
;MVDLKSLKRDLKRLVKSNPDVEAGAIVSIEGSLIVSVFPEVIDDTKIAAMTAAIFSLGERGVLEVARGNLKRIMIEGDNGLILIMAAGKNRILVLSTIRYPRLGAGLGAGLSPFLFPGPDLDGEDATELRLSEFF
;
A
#
# COMPACT_ATOMS: atom_id res chain seq x y z
N MET A 1 -14.91 -4.08 -15.93
CA MET A 1 -15.18 -3.01 -14.94
C MET A 1 -15.11 -3.65 -13.57
N VAL A 2 -14.17 -3.25 -12.71
CA VAL A 2 -14.03 -3.85 -11.36
C VAL A 2 -15.19 -3.40 -10.48
N ASP A 3 -15.86 -4.33 -9.81
CA ASP A 3 -16.96 -4.05 -8.89
C ASP A 3 -16.42 -3.51 -7.55
N LEU A 4 -16.91 -2.35 -7.12
CA LEU A 4 -16.54 -1.73 -5.84
C LEU A 4 -16.78 -2.66 -4.64
N LYS A 5 -17.82 -3.50 -4.71
CA LYS A 5 -18.10 -4.48 -3.64
C LYS A 5 -17.06 -5.60 -3.58
N SER A 6 -16.51 -6.01 -4.71
CA SER A 6 -15.38 -6.95 -4.73
C SER A 6 -14.15 -6.27 -4.15
N LEU A 7 -13.81 -5.08 -4.65
CA LEU A 7 -12.62 -4.35 -4.20
C LEU A 7 -12.59 -4.12 -2.68
N LYS A 8 -13.72 -3.72 -2.10
CA LYS A 8 -13.84 -3.56 -0.64
C LYS A 8 -13.69 -4.88 0.11
N ARG A 9 -14.16 -5.99 -0.47
CA ARG A 9 -14.03 -7.34 0.11
C ARG A 9 -12.58 -7.80 0.09
N ASP A 10 -11.88 -7.55 -0.99
CA ASP A 10 -10.49 -7.97 -1.17
C ASP A 10 -9.56 -7.14 -0.28
N LEU A 11 -9.79 -5.83 -0.18
CA LEU A 11 -9.12 -4.98 0.81
C LEU A 11 -9.39 -5.46 2.25
N LYS A 12 -10.64 -5.80 2.58
CA LYS A 12 -10.96 -6.37 3.91
C LYS A 12 -10.27 -7.71 4.15
N ARG A 13 -10.13 -8.56 3.12
CA ARG A 13 -9.40 -9.81 3.22
C ARG A 13 -7.93 -9.56 3.49
N LEU A 14 -7.31 -8.66 2.75
CA LEU A 14 -5.92 -8.24 2.95
C LEU A 14 -5.71 -7.73 4.38
N VAL A 15 -6.52 -6.78 4.87
CA VAL A 15 -6.37 -6.27 6.24
C VAL A 15 -6.53 -7.40 7.27
N LYS A 16 -7.51 -8.30 7.10
CA LYS A 16 -7.74 -9.40 8.04
C LYS A 16 -6.69 -10.51 8.01
N SER A 17 -6.08 -10.79 6.86
CA SER A 17 -5.06 -11.83 6.72
C SER A 17 -3.70 -11.41 7.26
N ASN A 18 -3.53 -10.13 7.58
CA ASN A 18 -2.25 -9.54 7.97
C ASN A 18 -2.38 -8.90 9.37
N PRO A 19 -2.00 -9.61 10.45
CA PRO A 19 -2.21 -9.16 11.83
C PRO A 19 -1.58 -7.80 12.17
N ASP A 20 -0.53 -7.41 11.46
CA ASP A 20 0.14 -6.13 11.67
C ASP A 20 -0.52 -4.95 10.95
N VAL A 21 -1.49 -5.21 10.06
CA VAL A 21 -2.21 -4.15 9.34
C VAL A 21 -3.40 -3.71 10.17
N GLU A 22 -3.41 -2.45 10.58
CA GLU A 22 -4.54 -1.85 11.31
C GLU A 22 -5.62 -1.36 10.36
N ALA A 23 -5.20 -0.85 9.20
CA ALA A 23 -6.10 -0.21 8.27
C ALA A 23 -5.56 -0.16 6.85
N GLY A 24 -6.45 0.09 5.89
CA GLY A 24 -6.04 0.30 4.51
C GLY A 24 -7.09 1.00 3.65
N ALA A 25 -6.64 1.49 2.50
CA ALA A 25 -7.50 2.10 1.49
C ALA A 25 -6.95 1.89 0.08
N ILE A 26 -7.88 1.89 -0.88
CA ILE A 26 -7.58 2.06 -2.29
C ILE A 26 -8.01 3.47 -2.67
N VAL A 27 -7.07 4.21 -3.25
CA VAL A 27 -7.19 5.62 -3.63
C VAL A 27 -6.91 5.74 -5.13
N SER A 28 -7.56 6.67 -5.81
CA SER A 28 -7.22 6.98 -7.20
C SER A 28 -5.93 7.83 -7.28
N ILE A 29 -5.23 7.80 -8.41
CA ILE A 29 -4.04 8.65 -8.59
C ILE A 29 -4.37 10.15 -8.54
N GLU A 30 -5.63 10.52 -8.72
CA GLU A 30 -6.15 11.88 -8.59
C GLU A 30 -6.52 12.26 -7.14
N GLY A 31 -6.33 11.36 -6.17
CA GLY A 31 -6.57 11.64 -4.75
C GLY A 31 -8.01 11.45 -4.29
N SER A 32 -8.82 10.69 -5.03
CA SER A 32 -10.17 10.34 -4.62
C SER A 32 -10.20 8.98 -3.92
N LEU A 33 -10.92 8.88 -2.80
CA LEU A 33 -11.10 7.61 -2.10
C LEU A 33 -11.97 6.65 -2.95
N ILE A 34 -11.52 5.42 -3.16
CA ILE A 34 -12.30 4.38 -3.84
C ILE A 34 -12.95 3.45 -2.82
N VAL A 35 -12.15 2.84 -1.94
CA VAL A 35 -12.62 2.02 -0.81
C VAL A 35 -11.66 2.14 0.37
N SER A 36 -12.19 2.05 1.59
CA SER A 36 -11.41 2.06 2.83
C SER A 36 -11.86 0.98 3.80
N VAL A 37 -10.92 0.63 4.68
CA VAL A 37 -11.09 -0.14 5.91
C VAL A 37 -10.30 0.63 6.97
N PHE A 38 -10.81 1.79 7.38
CA PHE A 38 -10.25 2.63 8.44
C PHE A 38 -11.14 2.60 9.70
N PRO A 39 -10.58 2.83 10.90
CA PRO A 39 -11.36 3.20 12.08
C PRO A 39 -12.09 4.53 11.87
N GLU A 40 -13.22 4.75 12.54
CA GLU A 40 -14.07 5.95 12.38
C GLU A 40 -13.36 7.28 12.72
N VAL A 41 -12.23 7.23 13.41
CA VAL A 41 -11.43 8.41 13.80
C VAL A 41 -10.64 9.00 12.62
N ILE A 42 -10.43 8.23 11.54
CA ILE A 42 -9.64 8.66 10.39
C ILE A 42 -10.54 9.36 9.37
N ASP A 43 -10.06 10.51 8.86
CA ASP A 43 -10.68 11.20 7.74
C ASP A 43 -10.16 10.63 6.42
N ASP A 44 -10.92 9.69 5.85
CA ASP A 44 -10.57 8.98 4.63
C ASP A 44 -10.32 9.93 3.43
N THR A 45 -11.01 11.09 3.39
CA THR A 45 -10.85 12.06 2.30
C THR A 45 -9.49 12.75 2.38
N LYS A 46 -9.05 13.09 3.59
CA LYS A 46 -7.72 13.68 3.79
C LYS A 46 -6.61 12.69 3.45
N ILE A 47 -6.75 11.44 3.89
CA ILE A 47 -5.77 10.38 3.58
C ILE A 47 -5.66 10.18 2.08
N ALA A 48 -6.79 10.13 1.36
CA ALA A 48 -6.78 9.98 -0.09
C ALA A 48 -5.99 11.08 -0.81
N ALA A 49 -6.22 12.35 -0.46
CA ALA A 49 -5.51 13.48 -1.06
C ALA A 49 -4.01 13.46 -0.73
N MET A 50 -3.65 13.22 0.54
CA MET A 50 -2.25 13.16 0.97
C MET A 50 -1.49 12.03 0.27
N THR A 51 -2.10 10.84 0.19
CA THR A 51 -1.49 9.69 -0.48
C THR A 51 -1.21 9.97 -1.95
N ALA A 52 -2.16 10.53 -2.70
CA ALA A 52 -1.95 10.81 -4.11
C ALA A 52 -0.81 11.83 -4.33
N ALA A 53 -0.74 12.87 -3.49
CA ALA A 53 0.35 13.83 -3.53
C ALA A 53 1.71 13.18 -3.24
N ILE A 54 1.80 12.38 -2.17
CA ILE A 54 3.03 11.67 -1.79
C ILE A 54 3.47 10.71 -2.90
N PHE A 55 2.53 9.95 -3.46
CA PHE A 55 2.81 9.00 -4.53
C PHE A 55 3.36 9.70 -5.77
N SER A 56 2.72 10.80 -6.22
CA SER A 56 3.17 11.57 -7.37
C SER A 56 4.56 12.18 -7.18
N LEU A 57 4.87 12.66 -5.97
CA LEU A 57 6.21 13.15 -5.63
C LEU A 57 7.24 12.03 -5.60
N GLY A 58 6.89 10.85 -5.08
CA GLY A 58 7.76 9.68 -5.10
C GLY A 58 8.09 9.20 -6.51
N GLU A 59 7.08 9.14 -7.40
CA GLU A 59 7.26 8.79 -8.82
C GLU A 59 8.22 9.75 -9.51
N ARG A 60 8.06 11.05 -9.30
CA ARG A 60 9.02 12.04 -9.83
C ARG A 60 10.39 11.87 -9.20
N GLY A 61 10.47 11.70 -7.89
CA GLY A 61 11.74 11.58 -7.16
C GLY A 61 12.60 10.45 -7.68
N VAL A 62 12.05 9.25 -7.89
CA VAL A 62 12.82 8.11 -8.41
C VAL A 62 13.32 8.34 -9.85
N LEU A 63 12.56 9.07 -10.68
CA LEU A 63 12.97 9.41 -12.04
C LEU A 63 14.10 10.43 -12.05
N GLU A 64 14.01 11.49 -11.24
CA GLU A 64 15.03 12.56 -11.15
C GLU A 64 16.42 12.02 -10.76
N VAL A 65 16.48 10.99 -9.93
CA VAL A 65 17.75 10.33 -9.54
C VAL A 65 18.05 9.04 -10.32
N ALA A 66 17.35 8.81 -11.44
CA ALA A 66 17.52 7.66 -12.33
C ALA A 66 17.44 6.29 -11.63
N ARG A 67 16.52 6.13 -10.67
CA ARG A 67 16.26 4.88 -9.93
C ARG A 67 15.22 3.97 -10.59
N GLY A 68 14.70 4.35 -11.77
CA GLY A 68 13.68 3.60 -12.49
C GLY A 68 12.27 3.91 -11.97
N ASN A 69 11.41 2.91 -11.94
CA ASN A 69 10.01 3.06 -11.54
C ASN A 69 9.83 3.02 -10.02
N LEU A 70 8.87 3.79 -9.51
CA LEU A 70 8.54 3.76 -8.10
C LEU A 70 7.92 2.41 -7.75
N LYS A 71 8.60 1.66 -6.88
CA LYS A 71 8.09 0.37 -6.40
C LYS A 71 7.14 0.54 -5.21
N ARG A 72 7.54 1.33 -4.22
CA ARG A 72 6.77 1.60 -3.00
C ARG A 72 7.32 2.83 -2.27
N ILE A 73 6.51 3.41 -1.40
CA ILE A 73 6.90 4.44 -0.43
C ILE A 73 6.62 3.90 0.97
N MET A 74 7.58 4.04 1.87
CA MET A 74 7.45 3.70 3.28
C MET A 74 7.62 4.97 4.10
N ILE A 75 6.64 5.27 4.95
CA ILE A 75 6.67 6.40 5.87
C ILE A 75 6.74 5.84 7.28
N GLU A 76 7.83 6.15 7.97
CA GLU A 76 8.09 5.82 9.37
C GLU A 76 7.46 6.85 10.28
N GLY A 77 6.63 6.37 11.23
CA GLY A 77 6.18 7.16 12.36
C GLY A 77 6.44 6.41 13.67
N ASP A 78 6.40 7.14 14.78
CA ASP A 78 6.69 6.59 16.12
C ASP A 78 5.81 5.39 16.49
N ASN A 79 4.62 5.29 15.89
CA ASN A 79 3.61 4.29 16.20
C ASN A 79 3.43 3.21 15.12
N GLY A 80 4.21 3.24 14.03
CA GLY A 80 4.06 2.27 12.94
C GLY A 80 4.51 2.78 11.58
N LEU A 81 4.12 2.05 10.54
CA LEU A 81 4.47 2.35 9.15
C LEU A 81 3.23 2.69 8.33
N ILE A 82 3.39 3.58 7.37
CA ILE A 82 2.46 3.74 6.24
C ILE A 82 3.17 3.21 4.99
N LEU A 83 2.55 2.22 4.34
CA LEU A 83 2.99 1.68 3.07
C LEU A 83 2.08 2.22 1.96
N ILE A 84 2.68 2.81 0.92
CA ILE A 84 1.98 3.33 -0.26
C ILE A 84 2.57 2.69 -1.51
N MET A 85 1.71 2.15 -2.38
CA MET A 85 2.15 1.47 -3.60
C MET A 85 1.07 1.48 -4.70
N ALA A 86 1.48 1.31 -5.95
CA ALA A 86 0.52 1.15 -7.06
C ALA A 86 -0.31 -0.12 -6.88
N ALA A 87 -1.60 -0.06 -7.23
CA ALA A 87 -2.54 -1.19 -7.16
C ALA A 87 -3.27 -1.37 -8.51
N GLY A 88 -2.50 -1.72 -9.54
CA GLY A 88 -2.96 -1.74 -10.92
C GLY A 88 -3.03 -0.34 -11.54
N LYS A 89 -3.87 -0.18 -12.57
CA LYS A 89 -3.95 1.07 -13.35
C LYS A 89 -4.74 2.15 -12.61
N ASN A 90 -4.12 3.32 -12.42
CA ASN A 90 -4.72 4.52 -11.81
C ASN A 90 -5.21 4.34 -10.36
N ARG A 91 -4.61 3.42 -9.61
CA ARG A 91 -4.96 3.18 -8.20
C ARG A 91 -3.72 3.05 -7.35
N ILE A 92 -3.87 3.45 -6.09
CA ILE A 92 -2.85 3.44 -5.06
C ILE A 92 -3.44 2.66 -3.87
N LEU A 93 -2.70 1.66 -3.39
CA LEU A 93 -2.97 1.01 -2.12
C LEU A 93 -2.22 1.74 -1.01
N VAL A 94 -2.93 1.97 0.09
CA VAL A 94 -2.39 2.49 1.36
C VAL A 94 -2.65 1.46 2.43
N LEU A 95 -1.63 1.11 3.19
CA LEU A 95 -1.75 0.29 4.39
C LEU A 95 -1.09 1.01 5.56
N SER A 96 -1.71 0.95 6.73
CA SER A 96 -1.14 1.41 7.99
C SER A 96 -0.95 0.22 8.91
N THR A 97 0.18 0.19 9.62
CA THR A 97 0.58 -0.93 10.46
C THR A 97 0.72 -0.52 11.92
N ILE A 98 0.47 -1.45 12.83
CA ILE A 98 0.93 -1.32 14.22
C ILE A 98 2.46 -1.34 14.26
N ARG A 99 3.01 -0.57 15.20
CA ARG A 99 4.32 -0.63 15.87
C ARG A 99 5.50 -1.14 15.04
N TYR A 100 6.58 -0.36 15.03
CA TYR A 100 7.85 -0.69 14.39
C TYR A 100 8.21 -2.18 14.47
N PRO A 101 8.09 -2.92 13.37
CA PRO A 101 8.57 -4.28 13.33
C PRO A 101 10.09 -4.14 13.27
N ARG A 102 10.76 -4.42 14.40
CA ARG A 102 12.22 -4.37 14.48
C ARG A 102 12.78 -5.09 13.25
N LEU A 103 13.54 -4.37 12.42
CA LEU A 103 14.22 -4.88 11.23
C LEU A 103 15.02 -6.12 11.66
N GLY A 104 14.46 -7.31 11.41
CA GLY A 104 15.06 -8.60 11.79
C GLY A 104 14.22 -9.55 12.66
N ALA A 105 13.12 -9.12 13.30
CA ALA A 105 12.35 -10.06 14.16
C ALA A 105 10.83 -9.81 14.26
N GLY A 106 10.32 -8.68 13.77
CA GLY A 106 8.97 -8.23 14.14
C GLY A 106 7.96 -8.02 13.02
N LEU A 107 8.33 -8.20 11.75
CA LEU A 107 7.31 -8.18 10.69
C LEU A 107 6.59 -9.52 10.75
N GLY A 108 5.32 -9.53 11.15
CA GLY A 108 4.48 -10.68 10.95
C GLY A 108 4.52 -11.06 9.48
N ALA A 109 4.50 -12.36 9.22
CA ALA A 109 4.67 -12.97 7.90
C ALA A 109 3.74 -12.38 6.81
N GLY A 110 2.70 -11.67 7.23
CA GLY A 110 1.72 -11.02 6.36
C GLY A 110 2.24 -9.84 5.53
N LEU A 111 2.96 -8.89 6.14
CA LEU A 111 3.46 -7.70 5.42
C LEU A 111 4.86 -7.85 4.86
N SER A 112 5.63 -8.81 5.35
CA SER A 112 6.97 -9.12 4.85
C SER A 112 7.05 -9.17 3.31
N PRO A 113 6.10 -9.77 2.57
CA PRO A 113 6.15 -9.80 1.11
C PRO A 113 5.96 -8.43 0.44
N PHE A 114 5.24 -7.51 1.10
CA PHE A 114 4.99 -6.17 0.59
C PHE A 114 6.11 -5.18 0.94
N LEU A 115 6.87 -5.46 2.00
CA LEU A 115 7.98 -4.62 2.46
C LEU A 115 9.33 -5.14 1.95
N PHE A 116 9.50 -6.45 1.96
CA PHE A 116 10.67 -7.19 1.52
C PHE A 116 10.24 -8.29 0.54
N PRO A 117 9.75 -7.91 -0.66
CA PRO A 117 9.53 -8.91 -1.70
C PRO A 117 10.86 -9.65 -1.96
N GLY A 118 10.75 -10.94 -2.28
CA GLY A 118 11.89 -11.68 -2.83
C GLY A 118 12.38 -11.02 -4.13
N PRO A 119 13.54 -11.45 -4.64
CA PRO A 119 14.02 -10.96 -5.93
C PRO A 119 12.95 -11.13 -7.00
N ASP A 120 12.87 -10.18 -7.95
CA ASP A 120 11.98 -10.27 -9.10
C ASP A 120 12.18 -11.66 -9.76
N LEU A 121 11.12 -12.47 -9.77
CA LEU A 121 11.14 -13.80 -10.37
C LEU A 121 10.74 -13.62 -11.83
N ASP A 122 11.57 -14.11 -12.76
CA ASP A 122 11.29 -14.08 -14.19
C ASP A 122 10.96 -12.68 -14.76
N GLY A 123 11.47 -11.62 -14.14
CA GLY A 123 11.25 -10.22 -14.54
C GLY A 123 9.93 -9.62 -14.08
N GLU A 124 9.12 -10.35 -13.32
CA GLU A 124 7.90 -9.85 -12.69
C GLU A 124 8.16 -9.41 -11.24
N ASP A 125 7.60 -8.26 -10.87
CA ASP A 125 7.68 -7.74 -9.51
C ASP A 125 6.83 -8.61 -8.58
N ALA A 126 7.48 -9.30 -7.64
CA ALA A 126 6.80 -10.17 -6.68
C ALA A 126 5.72 -9.45 -5.87
N THR A 127 5.84 -8.13 -5.69
CA THR A 127 4.80 -7.32 -5.03
C THR A 127 3.58 -7.13 -5.92
N GLU A 128 3.79 -6.88 -7.21
CA GLU A 128 2.73 -6.69 -8.19
C GLU A 128 1.95 -7.99 -8.39
N LEU A 129 2.65 -9.13 -8.47
CA LEU A 129 2.07 -10.46 -8.47
C LEU A 129 1.16 -10.69 -7.26
N ARG A 130 1.64 -10.39 -6.05
CA ARG A 130 0.81 -10.55 -4.85
C ARG A 130 -0.37 -9.61 -4.80
N LEU A 131 -0.23 -8.37 -5.28
CA LEU A 131 -1.37 -7.46 -5.37
C LEU A 131 -2.43 -7.95 -6.35
N SER A 132 -2.03 -8.59 -7.45
CA SER A 132 -2.97 -9.17 -8.42
C SER A 132 -3.84 -10.29 -7.84
N GLU A 133 -3.41 -10.93 -6.73
CA GLU A 133 -4.26 -11.88 -5.98
C GLU A 133 -5.44 -11.18 -5.28
N PHE A 134 -5.34 -9.87 -5.05
CA PHE A 134 -6.35 -9.08 -4.36
C PHE A 134 -7.10 -8.10 -5.29
N PHE A 135 -6.47 -7.54 -6.34
CA PHE A 135 -6.97 -6.36 -7.05
C PHE A 135 -6.91 -6.43 -8.58
#